data_AF-A0A645GY30-F1
#
_entry.id   AF-A0A645GY30-F1
#
_cell.length_a   1.000
_cell.length_b   1.000
_cell.length_c   1.000
_cell.angle_alpha   90.00
_cell.angle_beta   90.00
_cell.angle_gamma   90.00
#
_symmetry.space_group_name_H-M   'P 1'
#
loop_
_entity.id
_entity.type
_entity.pdbx_description
1 polymer ?
#
loop_
_entity_poly.entity_id
_entity_poly.type
_entity_poly.pdbx_seq_one_letter_code
_entity_poly.pdbx_strand_id
1 'polypeptide(L)'
;MKTVSAGKVITTYTFIREIAAALSLRLGGHVQFIRPLVLPMAQGAAESNHGEISEEDLEEIKGYSAAAENIGNFFGQNVFIASGGVLLIVGTLKELGVEVEPLGVAKASIPIAIIAFVYSVVQNHMLDKRIQKRALTNKKVDKGA
;
A
#
# COMPACT_ATOMS: atom_id res chain seq x y z
N MET A 1 3.19 -18.79 -18.34
CA MET A 1 3.15 -17.31 -18.30
C MET A 1 3.64 -16.88 -16.92
N LYS A 2 4.58 -15.93 -16.81
CA LYS A 2 4.94 -15.36 -15.49
C LYS A 2 3.81 -14.42 -15.08
N THR A 3 2.87 -14.95 -14.32
CA THR A 3 1.65 -14.27 -13.89
C THR A 3 1.98 -13.11 -12.92
N VAL A 4 1.10 -12.11 -12.88
CA VAL A 4 1.18 -10.99 -11.91
C VAL A 4 1.19 -11.60 -10.49
N SER A 5 2.04 -11.11 -9.59
CA SER A 5 2.11 -11.57 -8.19
C SER A 5 1.23 -10.73 -7.27
N ALA A 6 0.89 -11.26 -6.08
CA ALA A 6 0.10 -10.54 -5.09
C ALA A 6 0.72 -9.18 -4.73
N GLY A 7 2.03 -9.15 -4.47
CA GLY A 7 2.76 -7.93 -4.15
C GLY A 7 2.72 -6.89 -5.28
N LYS A 8 2.71 -7.30 -6.55
CA LYS A 8 2.57 -6.38 -7.69
C LYS A 8 1.17 -5.78 -7.78
N VAL A 9 0.11 -6.57 -7.52
CA VAL A 9 -1.27 -6.06 -7.46
C VAL A 9 -1.37 -4.99 -6.38
N ILE A 10 -0.92 -5.32 -5.18
CA ILE A 10 -0.98 -4.44 -4.01
C ILE A 10 -0.18 -3.15 -4.27
N THR A 11 1.03 -3.27 -4.81
CA THR A 11 1.88 -2.11 -5.14
C THR A 11 1.24 -1.19 -6.19
N THR A 12 0.63 -1.77 -7.23
CA THR A 12 -0.05 -1.01 -8.29
C THR A 12 -1.21 -0.22 -7.69
N TYR A 13 -1.97 -0.84 -6.78
CA TYR A 13 -3.02 -0.14 -6.06
C TYR A 13 -2.46 1.00 -5.20
N THR A 14 -1.40 0.76 -4.39
CA THR A 14 -0.77 1.82 -3.58
C THR A 14 -0.40 3.03 -4.44
N PHE A 15 0.22 2.79 -5.60
CA PHE A 15 0.66 3.84 -6.52
C PHE A 15 -0.51 4.69 -7.02
N ILE A 16 -1.55 4.03 -7.52
CA ILE A 16 -2.77 4.72 -8.01
C ILE A 16 -3.42 5.49 -6.87
N ARG A 17 -3.48 4.88 -5.68
CA ARG A 17 -4.11 5.47 -4.51
C ARG A 17 -3.39 6.71 -4.02
N GLU A 18 -2.06 6.67 -4.00
CA GLU A 18 -1.22 7.79 -3.58
C GLU A 18 -1.30 8.96 -4.54
N ILE A 19 -1.23 8.71 -5.86
CA ILE A 19 -1.40 9.77 -6.87
C ILE A 19 -2.78 10.41 -6.75
N ALA A 20 -3.84 9.59 -6.63
CA ALA A 20 -5.18 10.12 -6.45
C ALA A 20 -5.29 10.97 -5.18
N ALA A 21 -4.72 10.52 -4.06
CA ALA A 21 -4.71 11.27 -2.81
C ALA A 21 -3.92 12.59 -2.93
N ALA A 22 -2.77 12.58 -3.61
CA ALA A 22 -1.97 13.79 -3.88
C ALA A 22 -2.71 14.81 -4.74
N LEU A 23 -3.58 14.35 -5.65
CA LEU A 23 -4.47 15.18 -6.46
C LEU A 23 -5.80 15.52 -5.75
N SER A 24 -5.93 15.19 -4.46
CA SER A 24 -7.17 15.35 -3.67
C SER A 24 -8.39 14.62 -4.24
N LEU A 25 -8.18 13.58 -5.04
CA LEU A 25 -9.23 12.70 -5.54
C LEU A 25 -9.60 11.69 -4.44
N ARG A 26 -10.89 11.69 -4.10
CA ARG A 26 -11.44 10.72 -3.14
C ARG A 26 -11.70 9.40 -3.83
N LEU A 27 -10.71 8.52 -3.83
CA LEU A 27 -10.96 7.10 -4.01
C LEU A 27 -11.64 6.56 -2.74
N GLY A 28 -12.51 5.57 -2.91
CA GLY A 28 -13.15 4.90 -1.77
C GLY A 28 -12.10 4.27 -0.83
N GLY A 29 -12.52 3.81 0.34
CA GLY A 29 -11.61 3.25 1.33
C GLY A 29 -11.52 1.72 1.28
N HIS A 30 -11.15 1.15 2.42
CA HIS A 30 -11.04 -0.29 2.65
C HIS A 30 -12.27 -1.09 2.20
N VAL A 31 -13.48 -0.57 2.44
CA VAL A 31 -14.72 -1.28 2.12
C VAL A 31 -15.02 -1.24 0.62
N GLN A 32 -14.65 -0.18 -0.08
CA GLN A 32 -14.99 0.02 -1.49
C GLN A 32 -13.93 -0.54 -2.45
N PHE A 33 -12.65 -0.50 -2.09
CA PHE A 33 -11.56 -0.94 -2.98
C PHE A 33 -10.82 -2.17 -2.45
N ILE A 34 -10.49 -2.22 -1.16
CA ILE A 34 -9.67 -3.33 -0.66
C ILE A 34 -10.44 -4.65 -0.68
N ARG A 35 -11.58 -4.72 0.04
CA ARG A 35 -12.33 -5.97 0.19
C ARG A 35 -12.88 -6.53 -1.13
N PRO A 36 -13.58 -5.76 -1.98
CA PRO A 36 -14.21 -6.32 -3.18
C PRO A 36 -13.28 -6.41 -4.39
N LEU A 37 -12.10 -5.78 -4.38
CA LEU A 37 -11.25 -5.67 -5.56
C LEU A 37 -9.78 -6.03 -5.30
N VAL A 38 -9.05 -5.27 -4.49
CA VAL A 38 -7.59 -5.46 -4.34
C VAL A 38 -7.25 -6.80 -3.70
N LEU A 39 -7.95 -7.17 -2.62
CA LEU A 39 -7.77 -8.45 -1.94
C LEU A 39 -8.04 -9.64 -2.87
N PRO A 40 -9.22 -9.78 -3.52
CA PRO A 40 -9.47 -10.92 -4.40
C PRO A 40 -8.51 -10.96 -5.60
N MET A 41 -8.08 -9.82 -6.14
CA MET A 41 -7.05 -9.79 -7.19
C MET A 41 -5.68 -10.28 -6.69
N ALA A 42 -5.27 -9.85 -5.50
CA ALA A 42 -3.99 -10.25 -4.91
C ALA A 42 -4.00 -11.74 -4.52
N GLN A 43 -5.11 -12.23 -3.96
CA GLN A 43 -5.33 -13.64 -3.67
C GLN A 43 -5.28 -14.48 -4.96
N GLY A 44 -6.07 -14.13 -5.98
CA GLY A 44 -6.08 -14.85 -7.25
C GLY A 44 -4.72 -14.82 -7.97
N ALA A 45 -3.96 -13.73 -7.82
CA ALA A 45 -2.59 -13.63 -8.30
C ALA A 45 -1.64 -14.60 -7.56
N ALA A 46 -1.76 -14.73 -6.24
CA ALA A 46 -0.98 -15.70 -5.47
C ALA A 46 -1.35 -17.14 -5.86
N GLU A 47 -2.65 -17.44 -5.93
CA GLU A 47 -3.16 -18.77 -6.28
C GLU A 47 -2.75 -19.20 -7.70
N SER A 48 -2.81 -18.28 -8.66
CA SER A 48 -2.38 -18.55 -10.04
C SER A 48 -0.89 -18.86 -10.16
N ASN A 49 -0.04 -18.29 -9.30
CA ASN A 49 1.41 -18.53 -9.32
C ASN A 49 1.84 -19.76 -8.54
N HIS A 50 1.14 -20.08 -7.45
CA HIS A 50 1.61 -21.06 -6.46
C HIS A 50 0.71 -22.29 -6.31
N GLY A 51 -0.53 -22.25 -6.81
CA GLY A 51 -1.57 -23.23 -6.51
C GLY A 51 -2.38 -22.78 -5.29
N GLU A 52 -2.96 -23.72 -4.55
CA GLU A 52 -3.67 -23.40 -3.31
C GLU A 52 -2.72 -22.71 -2.30
N ILE A 53 -3.17 -21.58 -1.75
CA ILE A 53 -2.40 -20.80 -0.76
C ILE A 53 -2.81 -21.18 0.65
N SER A 54 -1.89 -21.04 1.60
CA SER A 54 -2.19 -21.32 3.01
C SER A 54 -3.08 -20.23 3.63
N GLU A 55 -3.79 -20.56 4.71
CA GLU A 55 -4.51 -19.59 5.56
C GLU A 55 -3.56 -18.46 6.03
N GLU A 56 -2.31 -18.79 6.38
CA GLU A 56 -1.29 -17.81 6.80
C GLU A 56 -0.98 -16.81 5.67
N ASP A 57 -0.80 -17.30 4.44
CA ASP A 57 -0.54 -16.43 3.28
C ASP A 57 -1.76 -15.56 2.96
N LEU A 58 -2.97 -16.09 3.10
CA LEU A 58 -4.21 -15.34 2.91
C LEU A 58 -4.34 -14.20 3.94
N GLU A 59 -4.05 -14.46 5.22
CA GLU A 59 -4.05 -13.44 6.26
C GLU A 59 -2.97 -12.36 6.03
N GLU A 60 -1.78 -12.75 5.59
CA GLU A 60 -0.75 -11.78 5.18
C GLU A 60 -1.25 -10.92 3.99
N ILE A 61 -1.82 -11.53 2.94
CA ILE A 61 -2.36 -10.78 1.79
C ILE A 61 -3.45 -9.79 2.22
N LYS A 62 -4.35 -10.18 3.14
CA LYS A 62 -5.35 -9.26 3.72
C LYS A 62 -4.70 -8.07 4.42
N GLY A 63 -3.72 -8.34 5.28
CA GLY A 63 -3.00 -7.31 6.02
C GLY A 63 -2.27 -6.33 5.11
N TYR A 64 -1.54 -6.84 4.11
CA TYR A 64 -0.78 -6.00 3.16
C TYR A 64 -1.71 -5.23 2.21
N SER A 65 -2.84 -5.82 1.80
CA SER A 65 -3.85 -5.12 1.00
C SER A 65 -4.46 -3.95 1.77
N ALA A 66 -4.78 -4.14 3.06
CA ALA A 66 -5.23 -3.04 3.92
C ALA A 66 -4.13 -1.99 4.12
N ALA A 67 -2.88 -2.42 4.32
CA ALA A 67 -1.75 -1.49 4.48
C ALA A 67 -1.57 -0.58 3.25
N ALA A 68 -1.76 -1.11 2.03
CA ALA A 68 -1.67 -0.33 0.80
C ALA A 68 -2.65 0.85 0.75
N GLU A 69 -3.89 0.67 1.22
CA GLU A 69 -4.87 1.77 1.30
C GLU A 69 -4.43 2.84 2.30
N ASN A 70 -3.94 2.44 3.47
CA ASN A 70 -3.51 3.38 4.49
C ASN A 70 -2.26 4.16 4.04
N ILE A 71 -1.25 3.48 3.51
CA ILE A 71 -0.01 4.11 3.06
C ILE A 71 -0.32 5.07 1.91
N GLY A 72 -1.01 4.60 0.86
CA GLY A 72 -1.31 5.42 -0.29
C GLY A 72 -2.16 6.65 0.06
N ASN A 73 -3.21 6.48 0.87
CA ASN A 73 -4.06 7.61 1.22
C ASN A 73 -3.38 8.59 2.19
N PHE A 74 -2.76 8.10 3.27
CA PHE A 74 -2.25 8.97 4.34
C PHE A 74 -1.09 9.85 3.87
N PHE A 75 -0.09 9.25 3.21
CA PHE A 75 1.10 9.99 2.78
C PHE A 75 0.84 10.81 1.51
N GLY A 76 -0.01 10.32 0.61
CA GLY A 76 -0.41 11.08 -0.59
C GLY A 76 -1.24 12.32 -0.26
N GLN A 77 -2.19 12.22 0.68
CA GLN A 77 -3.12 13.33 0.98
C GLN A 77 -2.42 14.61 1.46
N ASN A 78 -1.28 14.49 2.15
CA ASN A 78 -0.52 15.64 2.65
C ASN A 78 0.28 16.39 1.57
N VAL A 79 0.38 15.82 0.35
CA VAL A 79 0.94 16.53 -0.82
C VAL A 79 -0.02 17.61 -1.32
N PHE A 80 -1.31 17.53 -0.97
CA PHE A 80 -2.31 18.53 -1.33
C PHE A 80 -2.39 19.66 -0.30
N ILE A 81 -2.29 20.92 -0.76
CA ILE A 81 -2.19 22.11 0.10
C ILE A 81 -3.39 22.33 1.03
N ALA A 82 -4.59 21.89 0.63
CA ALA A 82 -5.82 22.07 1.40
C ALA A 82 -6.22 20.78 2.14
N SER A 83 -5.28 19.87 2.35
CA SER A 83 -5.51 18.72 3.21
C SER A 83 -5.65 19.13 4.66
N GLY A 84 -6.50 18.43 5.42
CA GLY A 84 -6.68 18.69 6.85
C GLY A 84 -5.37 18.56 7.64
N GLY A 85 -4.48 17.65 7.24
CA GLY A 85 -3.17 17.47 7.87
C GLY A 85 -2.25 18.68 7.67
N VAL A 86 -2.19 19.22 6.44
CA VAL A 86 -1.40 20.42 6.13
C VAL A 86 -1.93 21.63 6.91
N LEU A 87 -3.25 21.83 6.94
CA LEU A 87 -3.86 22.95 7.65
C LEU A 87 -3.66 22.86 9.17
N LEU A 88 -3.69 21.65 9.73
CA LEU A 88 -3.40 21.42 11.15
C LEU A 88 -1.94 21.79 11.48
N ILE A 89 -0.97 21.36 10.67
CA ILE A 89 0.45 21.68 10.86
C ILE A 89 0.67 23.19 10.79
N VAL A 90 0.09 23.87 9.78
CA VAL A 90 0.19 25.33 9.64
C VAL A 90 -0.43 26.04 10.85
N GLY A 91 -1.60 25.58 11.32
CA GLY A 91 -2.26 26.14 12.49
C GLY A 91 -1.43 26.00 13.76
N THR A 92 -0.91 24.80 14.04
CA THR A 92 -0.07 24.53 15.21
C THR A 92 1.24 25.32 15.16
N LEU A 93 1.90 25.41 14.00
CA LEU A 93 3.13 26.20 13.87
C LEU A 93 2.87 27.70 14.09
N LYS A 94 1.74 28.20 13.59
CA LYS A 94 1.31 29.59 13.82
C LYS A 94 1.10 29.88 15.31
N GLU A 95 0.48 28.96 16.06
CA GLU A 95 0.32 29.09 17.52
C GLU A 95 1.66 29.12 18.26
N LEU A 96 2.68 28.45 17.73
CA LEU A 96 4.05 28.46 18.25
C LEU A 96 4.88 29.67 17.77
N GLY A 97 4.28 30.60 17.04
CA GLY A 97 4.97 31.80 16.52
C GLY A 97 5.79 31.55 15.25
N VAL A 98 5.60 30.42 14.58
CA VAL A 98 6.29 30.05 13.33
C VAL A 98 5.32 30.20 12.16
N GLU A 99 5.52 31.21 11.32
CA GLU A 99 4.72 31.38 10.11
C GLU A 99 5.23 30.50 8.96
N VAL A 100 4.37 29.63 8.46
CA VAL A 100 4.63 28.78 7.29
C VAL A 100 3.46 28.82 6.32
N GLU A 101 3.76 28.82 5.03
CA GLU A 101 2.73 28.67 4.01
C GLU A 101 2.31 27.20 3.86
N PRO A 102 1.01 26.90 3.61
CA PRO A 102 0.55 25.55 3.32
C PRO A 102 1.32 24.85 2.19
N LEU A 103 1.73 25.63 1.17
CA LEU A 103 2.54 25.12 0.06
C LEU A 103 3.92 24.62 0.53
N GLY A 104 4.52 25.25 1.55
CA GLY A 104 5.78 24.81 2.14
C GLY A 104 5.65 23.43 2.79
N VAL A 105 4.59 23.23 3.57
CA VAL A 105 4.29 21.95 4.23
C VAL A 105 3.95 20.86 3.20
N ALA A 106 3.18 21.19 2.17
CA ALA A 106 2.87 20.27 1.09
C ALA A 106 4.12 19.83 0.32
N LYS A 107 5.03 20.76 -0.01
CA LYS A 107 6.33 20.45 -0.64
C LYS A 107 7.20 19.56 0.24
N ALA A 108 7.22 19.82 1.55
CA ALA A 108 7.93 18.99 2.51
C ALA A 108 7.34 17.56 2.62
N SER A 109 6.07 17.37 2.28
CA SER A 109 5.40 16.07 2.30
C SER A 109 5.72 15.20 1.07
N ILE A 110 6.12 15.79 -0.06
CA ILE A 110 6.50 15.06 -1.29
C ILE A 110 7.60 14.01 -1.05
N PRO A 111 8.77 14.33 -0.46
CA PRO A 111 9.80 13.32 -0.21
C PRO A 111 9.31 12.22 0.74
N ILE A 112 8.43 12.55 1.69
CA ILE A 112 7.85 11.57 2.62
C ILE A 112 6.92 10.60 1.90
N ALA A 113 6.08 11.10 0.97
CA ALA A 113 5.23 10.26 0.13
C ALA A 113 6.09 9.30 -0.72
N ILE A 114 7.13 9.80 -1.38
CA ILE A 114 8.06 8.95 -2.17
C ILE A 114 8.69 7.85 -1.29
N ILE A 115 9.17 8.19 -0.10
CA ILE A 115 9.76 7.22 0.84
C ILE A 115 8.72 6.18 1.26
N ALA A 116 7.48 6.60 1.57
CA ALA A 116 6.40 5.71 1.94
C ALA A 116 6.02 4.75 0.81
N PHE A 117 5.99 5.24 -0.44
CA PHE A 117 5.79 4.40 -1.61
C PHE A 117 6.90 3.37 -1.80
N VAL A 118 8.17 3.80 -1.73
CA VAL A 118 9.32 2.89 -1.81
C VAL A 118 9.26 1.82 -0.71
N TYR A 119 8.92 2.22 0.51
CA TYR A 119 8.69 1.30 1.61
C TYR A 119 7.57 0.28 1.28
N SER A 120 6.45 0.73 0.72
CA SER A 120 5.35 -0.14 0.27
C SER A 120 5.82 -1.14 -0.79
N VAL A 121 6.59 -0.70 -1.79
CA VAL A 121 7.16 -1.57 -2.83
C VAL A 121 8.06 -2.64 -2.20
N VAL A 122 8.94 -2.25 -1.27
CA VAL A 122 9.87 -3.17 -0.62
C VAL A 122 9.13 -4.20 0.23
N GLN A 123 8.18 -3.79 1.08
CA GLN A 123 7.42 -4.73 1.90
C GLN A 123 6.60 -5.71 1.04
N ASN A 124 5.99 -5.23 -0.05
CA ASN A 124 5.17 -6.06 -0.93
C ASN A 124 6.04 -7.06 -1.72
N HIS A 125 7.25 -6.65 -2.09
CA HIS A 125 8.24 -7.55 -2.67
C HIS A 125 8.73 -8.61 -1.68
N MET A 126 8.89 -8.24 -0.40
CA MET A 126 9.22 -9.19 0.67
C MET A 126 8.07 -10.19 0.91
N LEU A 127 6.82 -9.75 0.84
CA LEU A 127 5.63 -10.62 0.89
C LEU A 127 5.69 -11.68 -0.21
N ASP A 128 5.89 -11.27 -1.47
CA ASP A 128 6.01 -12.21 -2.60
C ASP A 128 7.10 -13.27 -2.37
N LYS A 129 8.25 -12.86 -1.83
CA LYS A 129 9.34 -13.79 -1.49
C LYS A 129 8.96 -14.77 -0.37
N ARG A 130 8.19 -14.34 0.63
CA ARG A 130 7.74 -15.21 1.74
C ARG A 130 6.76 -16.25 1.24
N ILE A 131 5.74 -15.84 0.49
CA ILE A 131 4.76 -16.74 -0.13
C ILE A 131 5.46 -17.75 -1.05
N GLN A 132 6.38 -17.29 -1.91
CA GLN A 132 7.13 -18.17 -2.79
C GLN A 132 7.97 -19.19 -2.01
N LYS A 133 8.64 -18.78 -0.93
CA LYS A 133 9.45 -19.67 -0.09
C LYS A 133 8.59 -20.74 0.60
N ARG A 134 7.43 -20.35 1.15
CA ARG A 134 6.47 -21.29 1.78
C ARG A 134 5.94 -22.29 0.74
N ALA A 135 5.51 -21.80 -0.43
CA ALA A 135 5.02 -22.65 -1.52
C ALA A 135 6.06 -23.67 -2.01
N LEU A 136 7.34 -23.29 -2.11
CA LEU A 136 8.43 -24.21 -2.47
C LEU A 136 8.71 -25.24 -1.38
N THR A 137 8.53 -24.88 -0.11
CA THR A 137 8.73 -25.79 1.02
C THR A 137 7.64 -26.86 1.03
N ASN A 138 6.38 -26.47 0.89
CA ASN A 138 5.24 -27.41 0.86
C ASN A 138 5.37 -28.41 -0.30
N LYS A 139 5.74 -27.94 -1.50
CA LYS A 139 5.98 -28.83 -2.66
C LYS A 139 7.11 -29.85 -2.47
N LYS A 140 8.08 -29.59 -1.58
CA LYS A 140 9.13 -30.57 -1.25
C LYS A 140 8.65 -31.63 -0.27
N VAL A 141 7.80 -31.24 0.69
CA VAL A 141 7.17 -32.17 1.64
C VAL A 141 6.29 -33.17 0.89
N ASP A 142 5.43 -32.69 -0.02
CA ASP A 142 4.52 -33.55 -0.79
C ASP A 142 5.24 -34.53 -1.74
N LYS A 143 6.47 -34.22 -2.16
CA LYS A 143 7.29 -35.09 -3.03
C LYS A 143 8.17 -36.07 -2.26
N GLY A 144 8.33 -35.89 -0.95
CA GLY A 144 9.13 -36.74 -0.07
C GLY A 144 8.28 -37.67 0.80
N ALA A 145 6.95 -37.63 0.66
CA ALA A 145 5.98 -38.49 1.33
C ALA A 145 5.46 -39.60 0.39
#